data_AF-A0A957K8G7-F1
#
_entry.id   AF-A0A957K8G7-F1
#
_cell.length_a   1.000
_cell.length_b   1.000
_cell.length_c   1.000
_cell.angle_alpha   90.00
_cell.angle_beta   90.00
_cell.angle_gamma   90.00
#
_symmetry.space_group_name_H-M   'P 1'
#
loop_
_entity.id
_entity.type
_entity.pdbx_description
1 polymer ?
#
loop_
_entity_poly.entity_id
_entity_poly.type
_entity_poly.pdbx_seq_one_letter_code
_entity_poly.pdbx_strand_id
1 'polypeptide(L)'
;EHGPAPAGTYEEASLFWRHESLHRATLQEYEVRLGLYRPERDELEAAFVAEALAAASTPPANRAELSADAFATAAAAEARWLDRVAAQPIQQSPGRLYQRAWRGFNREARFPG
;
A
#
# COMPACT_ATOMS: atom_id res chain seq x y z
N GLU A 1 -7.60 9.99 -8.07
CA GLU A 1 -8.92 9.38 -7.81
C GLU A 1 -8.76 7.95 -7.33
N HIS A 2 -9.68 7.46 -6.49
CA HIS A 2 -9.56 6.18 -5.77
C HIS A 2 -9.84 4.92 -6.60
N GLY A 3 -10.24 5.08 -7.86
CA GLY A 3 -10.70 3.99 -8.70
C GLY A 3 -12.04 3.41 -8.23
N PRO A 4 -12.45 2.23 -8.73
CA PRO A 4 -13.67 1.58 -8.28
C PRO A 4 -13.60 1.23 -6.79
N ALA A 5 -14.76 1.27 -6.13
CA ALA A 5 -14.91 0.80 -4.76
C ALA A 5 -14.43 -0.66 -4.66
N PRO A 6 -13.76 -1.04 -3.55
CA PRO A 6 -13.28 -2.39 -3.40
C PRO A 6 -14.45 -3.38 -3.37
N ALA A 7 -14.34 -4.41 -4.22
CA ALA A 7 -15.17 -5.60 -4.17
C ALA A 7 -14.41 -6.73 -3.46
N GLY A 8 -15.08 -7.88 -3.26
CA GLY A 8 -14.44 -9.07 -2.71
C GLY A 8 -13.38 -9.71 -3.62
N THR A 9 -13.20 -9.21 -4.84
CA THR A 9 -12.22 -9.69 -5.81
C THR A 9 -11.25 -8.60 -6.23
N TYR A 10 -10.03 -9.00 -6.53
CA TYR A 10 -8.93 -8.16 -6.98
C TYR A 10 -9.31 -7.34 -8.22
N GLU A 11 -8.94 -6.06 -8.16
CA GLU A 11 -9.09 -5.10 -9.25
C GLU A 11 -7.96 -4.07 -9.15
N GLU A 12 -7.01 -4.10 -10.08
CA GLU A 12 -5.82 -3.24 -10.06
C GLU A 12 -6.15 -1.75 -10.11
N ALA A 13 -7.27 -1.36 -10.74
CA ALA A 13 -7.69 0.03 -10.77
C ALA A 13 -8.11 0.55 -9.37
N SER A 14 -8.45 -0.33 -8.43
CA SER A 14 -8.87 0.06 -7.08
C SER A 14 -7.66 0.44 -6.22
N LEU A 15 -7.72 1.61 -5.58
CA LEU A 15 -6.69 2.03 -4.61
C LEU A 15 -6.47 0.97 -3.52
N PHE A 16 -7.56 0.40 -3.01
CA PHE A 16 -7.51 -0.64 -1.99
C PHE A 16 -6.68 -1.85 -2.44
N TRP A 17 -6.91 -2.35 -3.66
CA TRP A 17 -6.22 -3.55 -4.14
C TRP A 17 -4.76 -3.30 -4.52
N ARG A 18 -4.41 -2.08 -4.95
CA ARG A 18 -3.02 -1.68 -5.11
C ARG A 18 -2.29 -1.66 -3.78
N HIS A 19 -2.90 -1.08 -2.74
CA HIS A 19 -2.36 -1.11 -1.39
C HIS A 19 -2.23 -2.54 -0.86
N GLU A 20 -3.25 -3.38 -1.06
CA GLU A 20 -3.21 -4.80 -0.70
C GLU A 20 -2.08 -5.56 -1.40
N SER A 21 -1.70 -5.16 -2.61
CA SER A 21 -0.59 -5.79 -3.33
C SER A 21 0.74 -5.58 -2.60
N LEU A 22 1.03 -4.35 -2.18
CA LEU A 22 2.18 -4.05 -1.34
C LEU A 22 2.07 -4.75 0.03
N HIS A 23 0.90 -4.71 0.65
CA HIS A 23 0.68 -5.32 1.97
C HIS A 23 0.97 -6.82 1.96
N ARG A 24 0.37 -7.55 1.01
CA ARG A 24 0.54 -9.00 0.85
C ARG A 24 1.98 -9.38 0.54
N ALA A 25 2.64 -8.61 -0.33
CA ALA A 25 4.05 -8.82 -0.62
C ALA A 25 4.90 -8.61 0.63
N THR A 26 4.60 -7.58 1.44
CA THR A 26 5.33 -7.30 2.69
C THR A 26 5.18 -8.44 3.69
N LEU A 27 3.97 -8.97 3.87
CA LEU A 27 3.68 -10.04 4.84
C LEU A 27 4.41 -11.36 4.57
N GLN A 28 4.96 -11.56 3.37
CA GLN A 28 5.75 -12.75 3.05
C GLN A 28 7.06 -12.84 3.85
N GLU A 29 7.60 -11.71 4.34
CA GLU A 29 8.76 -11.68 5.25
C GLU A 29 8.78 -10.31 5.93
N TYR A 30 7.79 -10.12 6.83
CA TYR A 30 7.35 -8.80 7.30
C TYR A 30 8.48 -7.86 7.73
N GLU A 31 9.32 -8.27 8.68
CA GLU A 31 10.36 -7.38 9.25
C GLU A 31 11.37 -6.93 8.19
N VAL A 32 11.85 -7.87 7.37
CA VAL A 32 12.83 -7.59 6.31
C VAL A 32 12.21 -6.70 5.23
N ARG A 33 11.00 -7.04 4.76
CA ARG A 33 10.36 -6.36 3.63
C ARG A 33 9.81 -5.00 4.00
N LEU A 34 9.23 -4.84 5.19
CA LEU A 34 8.84 -3.52 5.71
C LEU A 34 10.08 -2.62 5.87
N GLY A 35 11.21 -3.21 6.30
CA GLY A 35 12.47 -2.49 6.42
C GLY A 35 12.95 -1.81 5.12
N LEU A 36 12.52 -2.29 3.95
CA LEU A 36 12.91 -1.73 2.64
C LEU A 36 12.27 -0.37 2.32
N TYR A 37 11.18 -0.02 3.01
CA TYR A 37 10.44 1.22 2.72
C TYR A 37 9.93 1.96 3.96
N ARG A 38 10.07 1.39 5.16
CA ARG A 38 9.61 2.01 6.42
C ARG A 38 10.10 3.46 6.59
N PRO A 39 11.38 3.81 6.39
CA PRO A 39 11.81 5.20 6.53
C PRO A 39 11.10 6.14 5.57
N GLU A 40 10.97 5.76 4.28
CA GLU A 40 10.29 6.58 3.27
C GLU A 40 8.79 6.72 3.55
N ARG A 41 8.15 5.65 4.05
CA ARG A 41 6.76 5.69 4.51
C ARG A 41 6.59 6.66 5.66
N ASP A 42 7.43 6.54 6.70
CA ASP A 42 7.32 7.36 7.91
C ASP A 42 7.55 8.84 7.59
N GLU A 43 8.50 9.15 6.70
CA GLU A 43 8.73 10.50 6.18
C GLU A 43 7.53 11.03 5.37
N LEU A 44 6.96 10.22 4.49
CA LEU A 44 5.83 10.60 3.65
C LEU A 44 4.56 10.85 4.49
N GLU A 45 4.27 9.97 5.45
CA GLU A 45 3.14 10.12 6.38
C GLU A 45 3.29 11.39 7.24
N ALA A 46 4.51 11.66 7.74
CA ALA A 46 4.79 12.88 8.50
C ALA A 46 4.58 14.14 7.66
N ALA A 47 5.01 14.12 6.39
CA ALA A 47 4.79 15.23 5.46
C ALA A 47 3.30 15.49 5.21
N PHE A 48 2.52 14.44 4.92
CA PHE A 48 1.07 14.58 4.72
C PHE A 48 0.35 15.15 5.95
N VAL A 49 0.72 14.71 7.15
CA VAL A 49 0.15 15.26 8.39
C VAL A 49 0.51 16.74 8.55
N ALA A 50 1.77 17.10 8.33
CA ALA A 50 2.23 18.49 8.44
C ALA A 50 1.51 19.41 7.44
N GLU A 51 1.40 18.98 6.17
CA GLU A 51 0.71 19.72 5.12
C GLU A 51 -0.79 19.86 5.41
N ALA A 52 -1.45 18.79 5.87
CA ALA A 52 -2.86 18.83 6.23
C ALA A 52 -3.14 19.78 7.40
N LEU A 53 -2.26 19.81 8.40
CA LEU A 53 -2.36 20.74 9.52
C LEU A 53 -2.14 22.20 9.08
N ALA A 54 -1.16 22.46 8.21
CA ALA A 54 -0.93 23.78 7.66
C ALA A 54 -2.11 24.29 6.81
N ALA A 55 -2.78 23.37 6.09
CA ALA A 55 -3.92 23.68 5.24
C ALA A 55 -5.27 23.69 5.97
N ALA A 56 -5.33 23.43 7.28
CA ALA A 56 -6.58 23.20 8.01
C ALA A 56 -7.60 24.34 7.89
N SER A 57 -7.12 25.59 7.86
CA SER A 57 -7.95 26.80 7.74
C SER A 57 -8.13 27.29 6.30
N THR A 58 -7.62 26.55 5.31
CA THR A 58 -7.75 26.92 3.89
C THR A 58 -9.12 26.53 3.33
N PRO A 59 -9.57 27.15 2.21
CA PRO A 59 -10.82 26.80 1.57
C PRO A 59 -10.92 25.30 1.22
N PRO A 60 -12.14 24.72 1.22
CA PRO A 60 -12.33 23.30 0.89
C PRO A 60 -11.71 22.85 -0.43
N ALA A 61 -11.69 23.72 -1.46
CA ALA A 61 -11.08 23.43 -2.76
C ALA A 61 -9.58 23.14 -2.64
N ASN A 62 -8.84 23.96 -1.90
CA ASN A 62 -7.39 23.78 -1.68
C ASN A 62 -7.11 22.50 -0.89
N ARG A 63 -7.96 22.16 0.09
CA ARG A 63 -7.84 20.90 0.85
C ARG A 63 -8.13 19.67 0.00
N ALA A 64 -9.03 19.78 -0.98
CA ALA A 64 -9.32 18.71 -1.93
C ALA A 64 -8.16 18.49 -2.90
N GLU A 65 -7.55 19.57 -3.40
CA GLU A 65 -6.33 19.52 -4.22
C GLU A 65 -5.17 18.88 -3.46
N LEU A 66 -4.92 19.32 -2.22
CA LEU A 66 -3.91 18.71 -1.34
C LEU A 66 -4.13 17.21 -1.15
N SER A 67 -5.39 16.81 -0.93
CA SER A 67 -5.73 15.39 -0.79
C SER A 67 -5.45 14.62 -2.09
N ALA A 68 -5.81 15.18 -3.24
CA ALA A 68 -5.56 14.56 -4.54
C ALA A 68 -4.06 14.35 -4.79
N ASP A 69 -3.23 15.35 -4.48
CA ASP A 69 -1.78 15.29 -4.59
C ASP A 69 -1.17 14.26 -3.63
N ALA A 70 -1.67 14.19 -2.39
CA ALA A 70 -1.25 13.17 -1.43
C ALA A 70 -1.56 11.75 -1.94
N PHE A 71 -2.75 11.52 -2.50
CA PHE A 71 -3.10 10.23 -3.08
C PHE A 71 -2.26 9.88 -4.32
N ALA A 72 -1.94 10.85 -5.17
CA ALA A 72 -1.06 10.62 -6.31
C ALA A 72 0.37 10.27 -5.87
N THR A 73 0.88 10.97 -4.85
CA THR A 73 2.21 10.76 -4.28
C THR A 73 2.30 9.38 -3.60
N ALA A 74 1.31 9.03 -2.79
CA ALA A 74 1.21 7.72 -2.15
C ALA A 74 1.15 6.59 -3.18
N ALA A 75 0.34 6.74 -4.24
CA ALA A 75 0.25 5.76 -5.32
C ALA A 75 1.61 5.51 -6.00
N ALA A 76 2.37 6.57 -6.28
CA ALA A 76 3.70 6.45 -6.87
C ALA A 76 4.70 5.80 -5.91
N ALA A 77 4.63 6.13 -4.61
CA ALA A 77 5.49 5.53 -3.58
C ALA A 77 5.21 4.03 -3.41
N GLU A 78 3.94 3.65 -3.26
CA GLU A 78 3.51 2.26 -3.10
C GLU A 78 3.93 1.37 -4.29
N ALA A 79 3.82 1.87 -5.53
CA ALA A 79 4.30 1.14 -6.70
C ALA A 79 5.81 0.86 -6.62
N ARG A 80 6.62 1.87 -6.29
CA ARG A 80 8.08 1.70 -6.10
C ARG A 80 8.43 0.78 -4.94
N TRP A 81 7.62 0.80 -3.86
CA TRP A 81 7.81 -0.09 -2.72
C TRP A 81 7.47 -1.53 -3.07
N LEU A 82 6.39 -1.76 -3.82
CA LEU A 82 6.00 -3.07 -4.29
C LEU A 82 7.11 -3.69 -5.14
N ASP A 83 7.66 -2.94 -6.09
CA ASP A 83 8.77 -3.41 -6.93
C ASP A 83 9.99 -3.81 -6.09
N ARG A 84 10.38 -2.98 -5.10
CA ARG A 84 11.49 -3.28 -4.17
C ARG A 84 11.23 -4.54 -3.35
N VAL A 85 10.03 -4.68 -2.80
CA VAL A 85 9.63 -5.82 -1.97
C VAL A 85 9.56 -7.10 -2.81
N ALA A 86 9.03 -7.02 -4.02
CA ALA A 86 8.93 -8.14 -4.95
C ALA A 86 10.32 -8.62 -5.43
N ALA A 87 11.27 -7.68 -5.62
CA ALA A 87 12.64 -8.00 -6.01
C ALA A 87 13.47 -8.63 -4.87
N GLN A 88 13.09 -8.44 -3.60
CA GLN A 88 13.80 -9.00 -2.45
C GLN A 88 13.53 -10.52 -2.31
N PRO A 89 14.55 -11.38 -2.45
CA PRO A 89 14.37 -12.81 -2.26
C PRO A 89 13.99 -13.14 -0.81
N ILE A 90 12.99 -14.01 -0.64
CA ILE A 90 12.53 -14.45 0.68
C ILE A 90 13.59 -15.37 1.28
N GLN A 91 14.15 -14.98 2.44
CA GLN A 91 15.12 -15.81 3.16
C GLN A 91 14.42 -16.67 4.21
N GLN A 92 13.48 -16.08 4.95
CA GLN A 92 12.72 -16.73 6.01
C GLN A 92 11.22 -16.68 5.71
N SER A 93 10.71 -17.75 5.12
CA SER A 93 9.29 -17.84 4.81
C SER A 93 8.43 -18.11 6.06
N PRO A 94 7.19 -17.58 6.12
CA PRO A 94 6.22 -17.88 7.17
C PRO A 94 5.93 -19.38 7.25
N GLY A 95 5.49 -19.84 8.43
CA GLY A 95 5.15 -21.24 8.63
C GLY A 95 4.09 -21.78 7.65
N ARG A 96 4.09 -23.10 7.42
CA ARG A 96 3.25 -23.75 6.40
C ARG A 96 1.75 -23.50 6.57
N LEU A 97 1.25 -23.41 7.80
CA LEU A 97 -0.16 -23.12 8.10
C LEU A 97 -0.53 -21.70 7.67
N TYR A 98 0.35 -20.73 7.94
CA TYR A 98 0.18 -19.34 7.51
C TYR A 98 0.13 -19.25 5.98
N GLN A 99 1.10 -19.87 5.30
CA GLN A 99 1.12 -19.92 3.83
C GLN A 99 -0.14 -20.57 3.24
N ARG A 100 -0.68 -21.60 3.91
CA ARG A 100 -1.92 -22.25 3.47
C ARG A 100 -3.13 -21.33 3.62
N ALA A 101 -3.23 -20.62 4.74
CA ALA A 101 -4.31 -19.65 4.97
C ALA A 101 -4.27 -18.54 3.91
N TRP A 102 -3.11 -17.93 3.68
CA TRP A 102 -2.94 -16.86 2.71
C TRP A 102 -3.17 -17.29 1.25
N ARG A 103 -2.81 -18.51 0.87
CA ARG A 103 -3.22 -19.08 -0.42
C ARG A 103 -4.75 -19.21 -0.54
N GLY A 104 -5.44 -19.46 0.57
CA GLY A 104 -6.91 -19.45 0.63
C GLY A 104 -7.47 -18.04 0.34
N PHE A 105 -6.98 -17.04 1.06
CA PHE A 105 -7.40 -15.65 0.91
C PHE A 105 -7.10 -15.10 -0.49
N ASN A 106 -5.92 -15.40 -1.06
CA ASN A 106 -5.59 -15.00 -2.42
C ASN A 106 -6.55 -15.61 -3.44
N ARG A 107 -6.89 -16.90 -3.29
CA ARG A 107 -7.83 -17.57 -4.19
C ARG A 107 -9.24 -16.99 -4.11
N GLU A 108 -9.74 -16.72 -2.90
CA GLU A 108 -11.06 -16.10 -2.69
C GLU A 108 -11.12 -14.71 -3.33
N ALA A 109 -10.07 -13.93 -3.14
CA ALA A 109 -9.91 -12.62 -3.76
C ALA A 109 -9.62 -12.66 -5.26
N ARG A 110 -9.39 -13.82 -5.89
CA ARG A 110 -8.85 -13.93 -7.26
C ARG A 110 -7.58 -13.09 -7.45
N PHE A 111 -6.79 -12.94 -6.39
CA PHE A 111 -5.59 -12.14 -6.37
C PHE A 111 -4.53 -12.77 -7.27
N PRO A 112 -3.83 -12.00 -8.13
CA PRO A 112 -2.77 -12.53 -8.98
C PRO A 112 -1.59 -13.01 -8.11
N GLY A 113 -1.35 -14.31 -8.10
CA GLY A 113 -0.31 -14.95 -7.30
C GLY A 113 -0.38 -16.47 -7.29
#